data_AF-A0A7X7E1F2-F1
#
_entry.id   AF-A0A7X7E1F2-F1
#
_cell.length_a   1.000
_cell.length_b   1.000
_cell.length_c   1.000
_cell.angle_alpha   90.00
_cell.angle_beta   90.00
_cell.angle_gamma   90.00
#
_symmetry.space_group_name_H-M   'P 1'
#
loop_
_entity.id
_entity.type
_entity.pdbx_description
1 polymer ?
#
loop_
_entity_poly.entity_id
_entity_poly.type
_entity_poly.pdbx_seq_one_letter_code
_entity_poly.pdbx_strand_id
1 'polypeptide(L)'
;KKKIPTVAYAGYIDYYNLKSMILFKVRKILSKNKNSSLGPELRGKAVRLIQRDIRFKSEIIIRKGFLGGCKEHLRKEYADNMLKSDYVLVTRGAGNFSYRFYEVLSCGKIPVFIDTDCVLPFEDSINWRDYCVWVDQSEIKHLGDKIDEFHQKISDDGFIQIQKAIRSLYEEKICPSGYYKTLLNQIKLTLH
;
A
#
# COMPACT_ATOMS: atom_id res chain seq x y z
N LYS A 1 18.22 -6.81 6.82
CA LYS A 1 17.12 -5.83 7.06
C LYS A 1 17.54 -4.89 8.19
N LYS A 2 16.97 -3.68 8.33
CA LYS A 2 17.32 -2.81 9.48
C LYS A 2 16.81 -3.42 10.78
N LYS A 3 17.53 -3.25 11.89
CA LYS A 3 17.10 -3.72 13.23
C LYS A 3 15.80 -3.05 13.70
N ILE A 4 15.65 -1.76 13.42
CA ILE A 4 14.41 -1.00 13.61
C ILE A 4 13.89 -0.67 12.21
N PRO A 5 12.80 -1.30 11.75
CA PRO A 5 12.29 -1.08 10.41
C PRO A 5 11.70 0.31 10.24
N THR A 6 11.67 0.78 9.00
CA THR A 6 11.03 2.05 8.62
C THR A 6 9.75 1.78 7.83
N VAL A 7 8.66 2.42 8.22
CA VAL A 7 7.37 2.34 7.53
C VAL A 7 7.02 3.72 6.95
N ALA A 8 6.92 3.79 5.62
CA ALA A 8 6.61 5.02 4.90
C ALA A 8 5.14 5.15 4.53
N TYR A 9 4.67 6.39 4.45
CA TYR A 9 3.45 6.76 3.77
C TYR A 9 3.55 8.19 3.27
N ALA A 10 3.19 8.42 2.02
CA ALA A 10 3.04 9.76 1.48
C ALA A 10 1.69 9.89 0.76
N GLY A 11 0.88 10.88 1.15
CA GLY A 11 -0.40 11.14 0.51
C GLY A 11 -1.48 11.75 1.41
N TYR A 12 -2.68 11.82 0.85
CA TYR A 12 -3.87 12.30 1.53
C TYR A 12 -4.38 11.28 2.56
N ILE A 13 -4.81 11.76 3.73
CA ILE A 13 -5.51 10.96 4.74
C ILE A 13 -6.91 11.52 4.99
N ASP A 14 -7.86 10.64 5.27
CA ASP A 14 -9.26 10.95 5.54
C ASP A 14 -9.46 11.78 6.83
N TYR A 15 -8.73 11.45 7.89
CA TYR A 15 -8.68 12.24 9.13
C TYR A 15 -7.35 12.05 9.85
N TYR A 16 -6.95 13.00 10.68
CA TYR A 16 -5.69 12.90 11.44
C TYR A 16 -5.90 12.55 12.91
N ASN A 17 -6.96 13.05 13.54
CA ASN A 17 -7.21 12.94 14.97
C ASN A 17 -8.71 12.70 15.25
N LEU A 18 -9.09 12.52 16.52
CA LEU A 18 -10.48 12.24 16.91
C LEU A 18 -11.44 13.36 16.45
N LYS A 19 -11.07 14.64 16.61
CA LYS A 19 -11.88 15.78 16.19
C LYS A 19 -12.14 15.78 14.68
N SER A 20 -11.09 15.59 13.87
CA SER A 20 -11.20 15.50 12.41
C SER A 20 -11.92 14.23 11.96
N MET A 21 -11.81 13.12 12.69
CA MET A 21 -12.58 11.91 12.43
C MET A 21 -14.07 12.13 12.66
N ILE A 22 -14.46 12.76 13.77
CA ILE A 22 -15.87 13.10 14.06
C ILE A 22 -16.40 14.03 12.96
N LEU A 23 -15.66 15.10 12.64
CA LEU A 23 -16.05 16.03 11.59
C LEU A 23 -16.19 15.35 10.22
N PHE A 24 -15.27 14.43 9.89
CA PHE A 24 -15.31 13.65 8.67
C PHE A 24 -16.57 12.78 8.60
N LYS A 25 -16.89 12.04 9.66
CA LYS A 25 -18.11 11.21 9.75
C LYS A 25 -19.38 12.04 9.62
N VAL A 26 -19.45 13.19 10.30
CA VAL A 26 -20.59 14.12 10.20
C VAL A 26 -20.76 14.61 8.76
N ARG A 27 -19.68 15.06 8.11
CA ARG A 27 -19.72 15.50 6.70
C ARG A 27 -20.18 14.41 5.75
N LYS A 28 -19.79 13.16 6.00
CA LYS A 28 -20.20 11.99 5.21
C LYS A 28 -21.69 11.68 5.37
N ILE A 29 -22.23 11.73 6.59
CA ILE A 29 -23.66 11.56 6.86
C ILE A 29 -24.50 12.65 6.18
N LEU A 30 -24.02 13.90 6.20
CA LEU A 30 -24.71 15.04 5.59
C LEU A 30 -24.58 15.09 4.06
N SER A 31 -23.61 14.38 3.47
CA SER A 31 -23.41 14.34 2.03
C SER A 31 -24.55 13.59 1.34
N LYS A 32 -25.31 14.27 0.48
CA LYS A 32 -26.41 13.68 -0.31
C LYS A 32 -25.96 12.65 -1.36
N ASN A 33 -24.66 12.46 -1.57
CA ASN A 33 -24.09 11.48 -2.51
C ASN A 33 -23.85 10.13 -1.82
N LYS A 34 -24.87 9.26 -1.86
CA LYS A 34 -24.78 7.83 -1.45
C LYS A 34 -23.76 7.03 -2.26
N ASN A 35 -23.35 7.51 -3.43
CA ASN A 35 -22.38 6.87 -4.32
C ASN A 35 -20.92 7.27 -4.07
N SER A 36 -20.61 7.97 -2.97
CA SER A 36 -19.20 8.13 -2.61
C SER A 36 -18.67 6.79 -2.12
N SER A 37 -18.08 6.01 -3.04
CA SER A 37 -17.24 4.84 -2.76
C SER A 37 -15.97 5.30 -2.02
N LEU A 38 -16.13 5.91 -0.86
CA LEU A 38 -15.05 6.14 0.07
C LEU A 38 -14.74 4.76 0.64
N GLY A 39 -13.72 4.10 0.08
CA GLY A 39 -13.15 2.89 0.65
C GLY A 39 -12.92 3.08 2.16
N PRO A 40 -12.84 1.99 2.93
CA PRO A 40 -12.85 2.03 4.39
C PRO A 40 -11.93 3.13 4.94
N GLU A 41 -12.45 3.89 5.91
CA GLU A 41 -11.80 5.06 6.55
C GLU A 41 -10.60 4.65 7.40
N LEU A 42 -9.59 4.09 6.75
CA LEU A 42 -8.49 3.36 7.36
C LEU A 42 -7.15 4.05 7.17
N ARG A 43 -6.99 4.95 6.19
CA ARG A 43 -5.71 5.63 5.93
C ARG A 43 -5.25 6.42 7.14
N GLY A 44 -6.11 7.30 7.64
CA GLY A 44 -5.84 8.10 8.83
C GLY A 44 -5.62 7.24 10.08
N LYS A 45 -6.37 6.14 10.22
CA LYS A 45 -6.19 5.19 11.33
C LYS A 45 -4.85 4.47 11.25
N ALA A 46 -4.50 3.91 10.10
CA ALA A 46 -3.26 3.19 9.87
C ALA A 46 -2.04 4.09 10.07
N VAL A 47 -2.05 5.29 9.49
CA VAL A 47 -0.99 6.29 9.68
C VAL A 47 -0.80 6.62 11.16
N ARG A 48 -1.88 6.85 11.91
CA ARG A 48 -1.78 7.10 13.35
C ARG A 48 -1.25 5.93 14.15
N LEU A 49 -1.69 4.71 13.84
CA LEU A 49 -1.20 3.51 14.50
C LEU A 49 0.30 3.37 14.25
N ILE A 50 0.74 3.61 13.02
CA ILE A 50 2.15 3.58 12.66
C ILE A 50 2.94 4.66 13.41
N GLN A 51 2.46 5.91 13.44
CA GLN A 51 3.18 7.01 14.11
C GLN A 51 3.32 6.83 15.63
N ARG A 52 2.46 6.02 16.26
CA ARG A 52 2.44 5.82 17.72
C ARG A 52 3.21 4.58 18.17
N ASP A 53 3.49 3.67 17.24
CA ASP A 53 4.17 2.44 17.56
C ASP A 53 5.69 2.66 17.53
N ILE A 54 6.33 2.45 18.68
CA ILE A 54 7.76 2.73 18.88
C ILE A 54 8.67 1.66 18.26
N ARG A 55 8.12 0.52 17.81
CA ARG A 55 8.90 -0.60 17.25
C ARG A 55 9.49 -0.26 15.88
N PHE A 56 8.99 0.78 15.23
CA PHE A 56 9.43 1.17 13.90
C PHE A 56 9.50 2.68 13.71
N LYS A 57 10.38 3.11 12.80
CA LYS A 57 10.50 4.52 12.41
C LYS A 57 9.39 4.86 11.42
N SER A 58 8.58 5.87 11.72
CA SER A 58 7.51 6.33 10.82
C SER A 58 7.99 7.45 9.90
N GLU A 59 7.96 7.24 8.58
CA GLU A 59 8.32 8.24 7.56
C GLU A 59 7.05 8.71 6.82
N ILE A 60 6.29 9.60 7.47
CA ILE A 60 4.93 9.98 7.04
C ILE A 60 4.90 11.41 6.47
N ILE A 61 4.44 11.54 5.23
CA ILE A 61 4.21 12.81 4.53
C ILE A 61 2.72 12.97 4.24
N ILE A 62 2.03 13.77 5.06
CA ILE A 62 0.59 14.03 4.90
C ILE A 62 0.37 15.17 3.91
N ARG A 63 -0.51 14.97 2.93
CA ARG A 63 -0.80 15.94 1.88
C ARG A 63 -2.28 16.31 1.85
N LYS A 64 -2.58 17.52 1.39
CA LYS A 64 -3.96 18.07 1.37
C LYS A 64 -4.88 17.43 0.31
N GLY A 65 -4.32 16.73 -0.69
CA GLY A 65 -5.10 16.12 -1.77
C GLY A 65 -4.31 15.11 -2.60
N PHE A 66 -4.98 14.53 -3.59
CA PHE A 66 -4.36 13.63 -4.59
C PHE A 66 -3.50 14.42 -5.57
N LEU A 67 -2.45 13.79 -6.11
CA LEU A 67 -1.35 14.47 -6.80
C LEU A 67 -1.17 14.04 -8.26
N GLY A 68 -2.23 13.58 -8.93
CA GLY A 68 -2.18 13.19 -10.33
C GLY A 68 -1.64 14.33 -11.20
N GLY A 69 -0.37 14.24 -11.64
CA GLY A 69 0.30 15.25 -12.47
C GLY A 69 1.25 16.22 -11.72
N CYS A 70 1.74 15.86 -10.53
CA CYS A 70 2.48 16.78 -9.67
C CYS A 70 3.82 17.32 -10.21
N LYS A 71 4.24 18.46 -9.66
CA LYS A 71 5.57 19.07 -9.83
C LYS A 71 6.67 18.05 -9.54
N GLU A 72 7.79 18.13 -10.27
CA GLU A 72 8.88 17.16 -10.22
C GLU A 72 9.43 16.93 -8.80
N HIS A 73 9.67 17.99 -8.03
CA HIS A 73 10.16 17.86 -6.65
C HIS A 73 9.21 17.05 -5.74
N LEU A 74 7.89 17.14 -5.95
CA LEU A 74 6.90 16.40 -5.17
C LEU A 74 6.83 14.92 -5.57
N ARG A 75 7.11 14.61 -6.84
CA ARG A 75 7.30 13.23 -7.31
C ARG A 75 8.59 12.64 -6.77
N LYS A 76 9.68 13.42 -6.78
CA LYS A 76 10.96 13.02 -6.20
C LYS A 76 10.83 12.73 -4.71
N GLU A 77 10.19 13.62 -3.94
CA GLU A 77 9.96 13.40 -2.51
C GLU A 77 9.14 12.13 -2.24
N TYR A 78 8.11 11.88 -3.05
CA TYR A 78 7.29 10.68 -2.95
C TYR A 78 8.11 9.40 -3.21
N ALA A 79 8.89 9.40 -4.29
CA ALA A 79 9.77 8.28 -4.63
C ALA A 79 10.87 8.08 -3.58
N ASP A 80 11.51 9.15 -3.12
CA ASP A 80 12.56 9.10 -2.08
C ASP A 80 12.01 8.53 -0.77
N ASN A 81 10.79 8.93 -0.35
CA ASN A 81 10.11 8.41 0.85
C ASN A 81 9.92 6.89 0.77
N MET A 82 9.52 6.40 -0.41
CA MET A 82 9.34 4.98 -0.67
C MET A 82 10.68 4.22 -0.72
N LEU A 83 11.65 4.74 -1.47
CA LEU A 83 12.94 4.10 -1.74
C LEU A 83 13.83 3.99 -0.49
N LYS A 84 13.75 4.94 0.44
CA LYS A 84 14.54 4.96 1.69
C LYS A 84 13.93 4.10 2.81
N SER A 85 12.70 3.63 2.63
CA SER A 85 11.95 2.87 3.63
C SER A 85 12.03 1.36 3.39
N ASP A 86 11.81 0.60 4.47
CA ASP A 86 11.79 -0.87 4.42
C ASP A 86 10.42 -1.36 3.96
N TYR A 87 9.38 -0.68 4.45
CA TYR A 87 7.98 -0.97 4.19
C TYR A 87 7.22 0.28 3.75
N VAL A 88 6.14 0.09 3.01
CA VAL A 88 5.30 1.20 2.54
C VAL A 88 3.83 0.86 2.77
N LEU A 89 3.12 1.73 3.49
CA LEU A 89 1.69 1.55 3.76
C LEU A 89 0.87 1.67 2.47
N VAL A 90 0.14 0.61 2.15
CA VAL A 90 -0.78 0.54 1.01
C VAL A 90 -2.19 0.29 1.49
N THR A 91 -3.08 1.17 1.07
CA THR A 91 -4.53 1.04 1.24
C THR A 91 -5.20 1.43 -0.08
N ARG A 92 -6.43 0.99 -0.35
CA ARG A 92 -7.20 1.48 -1.49
C ARG A 92 -7.47 2.99 -1.45
N GLY A 93 -7.70 3.54 -2.63
CA GLY A 93 -8.22 4.90 -2.83
C GLY A 93 -9.74 4.92 -2.82
N ALA A 94 -10.34 5.69 -3.74
CA ALA A 94 -11.78 5.69 -3.97
C ALA A 94 -12.28 4.48 -4.80
N GLY A 95 -11.38 3.85 -5.56
CA GLY A 95 -11.66 2.59 -6.27
C GLY A 95 -11.47 1.36 -5.39
N ASN A 96 -11.75 0.16 -5.92
CA ASN A 96 -11.42 -1.15 -5.34
C ASN A 96 -9.98 -1.59 -5.61
N PHE A 97 -9.07 -0.63 -5.82
CA PHE A 97 -7.67 -0.86 -6.10
C PHE A 97 -6.81 0.26 -5.47
N SER A 98 -5.49 0.08 -5.52
CA SER A 98 -4.53 1.08 -5.03
C SER A 98 -3.42 1.30 -6.04
N TYR A 99 -3.32 2.52 -6.61
CA TYR A 99 -2.16 2.90 -7.44
C TYR A 99 -0.84 2.71 -6.70
N ARG A 100 -0.83 3.01 -5.39
CA ARG A 100 0.35 2.86 -4.55
C ARG A 100 0.85 1.41 -4.48
N PHE A 101 -0.05 0.42 -4.60
CA PHE A 101 0.37 -0.97 -4.66
C PHE A 101 1.34 -1.19 -5.83
N TYR A 102 0.95 -0.80 -7.04
CA TYR A 102 1.79 -0.90 -8.23
C TYR A 102 3.09 -0.10 -8.12
N GLU A 103 3.04 1.12 -7.57
CA GLU A 103 4.24 1.95 -7.36
C GLU A 103 5.22 1.28 -6.38
N VAL A 104 4.72 0.72 -5.28
CA VAL A 104 5.53 0.01 -4.28
C VAL A 104 6.18 -1.23 -4.88
N LEU A 105 5.43 -2.02 -5.65
CA LEU A 105 5.97 -3.17 -6.37
C LEU A 105 7.04 -2.75 -7.39
N SER A 106 6.81 -1.64 -8.09
CA SER A 106 7.80 -1.07 -9.01
C SER A 106 9.10 -0.72 -8.29
N CYS A 107 9.07 -0.28 -7.05
CA CYS A 107 10.28 0.02 -6.30
C CYS A 107 10.93 -1.21 -5.64
N GLY A 108 10.39 -2.42 -5.83
CA GLY A 108 10.88 -3.62 -5.14
C GLY A 108 10.67 -3.54 -3.62
N LYS A 109 9.71 -2.74 -3.15
CA LYS A 109 9.45 -2.51 -1.73
C LYS A 109 8.33 -3.41 -1.23
N ILE A 110 8.37 -3.74 0.05
CA ILE A 110 7.39 -4.63 0.67
C ILE A 110 6.16 -3.80 1.07
N PRO A 111 4.96 -4.07 0.50
CA PRO A 111 3.74 -3.40 0.90
C PRO A 111 3.32 -3.80 2.32
N VAL A 112 2.88 -2.83 3.11
CA VAL A 112 1.97 -3.07 4.25
C VAL A 112 0.57 -2.88 3.73
N PHE A 113 -0.03 -3.97 3.29
CA PHE A 113 -1.27 -3.95 2.54
C PHE A 113 -2.45 -4.14 3.47
N ILE A 114 -3.32 -3.12 3.54
CA ILE A 114 -4.58 -3.19 4.26
C ILE A 114 -5.66 -3.66 3.30
N ASP A 115 -6.06 -4.91 3.46
CA ASP A 115 -7.08 -5.54 2.65
C ASP A 115 -8.48 -5.04 3.06
N THR A 116 -9.23 -4.63 2.05
CA THR A 116 -10.56 -4.00 2.13
C THR A 116 -11.40 -4.46 0.93
N ASP A 117 -11.21 -5.73 0.55
CA ASP A 117 -11.70 -6.33 -0.68
C ASP A 117 -11.16 -5.57 -1.91
N CYS A 118 -9.84 -5.35 -1.94
CA CYS A 118 -9.23 -4.77 -3.14
C CYS A 118 -8.97 -5.88 -4.15
N VAL A 119 -9.24 -5.58 -5.42
CA VAL A 119 -8.81 -6.43 -6.52
C VAL A 119 -7.32 -6.21 -6.76
N LEU A 120 -6.54 -7.28 -6.65
CA LEU A 120 -5.10 -7.27 -6.89
C LEU A 120 -4.76 -7.83 -8.28
N PRO A 121 -3.68 -7.35 -8.92
CA PRO A 121 -3.29 -7.84 -10.22
C PRO A 121 -2.95 -9.34 -10.15
N PHE A 122 -3.55 -10.14 -11.03
CA PHE A 122 -3.31 -11.58 -11.15
C PHE A 122 -3.50 -12.38 -9.84
N GLU A 123 -4.46 -11.98 -9.00
CA GLU A 123 -4.73 -12.60 -7.69
C GLU A 123 -5.02 -14.11 -7.74
N ASP A 124 -5.56 -14.61 -8.85
CA ASP A 124 -5.75 -16.06 -9.08
C ASP A 124 -4.44 -16.84 -9.24
N SER A 125 -3.34 -16.17 -9.58
CA SER A 125 -2.05 -16.81 -9.89
C SER A 125 -0.90 -16.36 -8.99
N ILE A 126 -1.11 -15.33 -8.16
CA ILE A 126 -0.11 -14.75 -7.28
C ILE A 126 -0.65 -14.77 -5.86
N ASN A 127 0.00 -15.55 -4.99
CA ASN A 127 -0.29 -15.51 -3.56
C ASN A 127 0.34 -14.24 -2.93
N TRP A 128 -0.41 -13.14 -2.93
CA TRP A 128 0.07 -11.84 -2.46
C TRP A 128 0.50 -11.80 -0.98
N ARG A 129 0.05 -12.75 -0.17
CA ARG A 129 0.44 -12.90 1.24
C ARG A 129 1.92 -13.23 1.41
N ASP A 130 2.57 -13.76 0.38
CA ASP A 130 4.01 -14.08 0.40
C ASP A 130 4.88 -12.83 0.17
N TYR A 131 4.29 -11.76 -0.39
CA TYR A 131 4.99 -10.55 -0.80
C TYR A 131 4.64 -9.31 0.02
N CYS A 132 3.64 -9.39 0.89
CA CYS A 132 3.12 -8.26 1.65
C CYS A 132 3.05 -8.57 3.14
N VAL A 133 3.20 -7.53 3.96
CA VAL A 133 2.60 -7.55 5.30
C VAL A 133 1.09 -7.42 5.09
N TRP A 134 0.38 -8.55 5.16
CA TRP A 134 -1.07 -8.60 4.94
C TRP A 134 -1.82 -8.27 6.22
N VAL A 135 -2.73 -7.29 6.15
CA VAL A 135 -3.56 -6.87 7.27
C VAL A 135 -5.00 -6.77 6.80
N ASP A 136 -5.88 -7.62 7.30
CA ASP A 136 -7.31 -7.48 7.06
C ASP A 136 -7.85 -6.19 7.71
N GLN A 137 -8.81 -5.51 7.09
CA GLN A 137 -9.41 -4.30 7.66
C GLN A 137 -9.97 -4.50 9.08
N SER A 138 -10.51 -5.68 9.38
CA SER A 138 -11.01 -6.03 10.71
C SER A 138 -9.89 -6.15 11.74
N GLU A 139 -8.69 -6.50 11.28
CA GLU A 139 -7.47 -6.66 12.09
C GLU A 139 -6.65 -5.37 12.19
N ILE A 140 -7.07 -4.23 11.62
CA ILE A 140 -6.26 -3.00 11.58
C ILE A 140 -5.73 -2.55 12.96
N LYS A 141 -6.42 -2.88 14.06
CA LYS A 141 -5.94 -2.58 15.42
C LYS A 141 -4.62 -3.30 15.76
N HIS A 142 -4.31 -4.40 15.08
CA HIS A 142 -3.11 -5.21 15.17
C HIS A 142 -2.08 -4.89 14.07
N LEU A 143 -2.23 -3.76 13.36
CA LEU A 143 -1.33 -3.36 12.27
C LEU A 143 0.15 -3.39 12.68
N GLY A 144 0.48 -2.85 13.86
CA GLY A 144 1.84 -2.86 14.37
C GLY A 144 2.37 -4.27 14.63
N ASP A 145 1.53 -5.15 15.18
CA ASP A 145 1.89 -6.53 15.50
C ASP A 145 2.15 -7.34 14.23
N LYS A 146 1.34 -7.16 13.18
CA LYS A 146 1.55 -7.83 11.88
C LYS A 146 2.84 -7.38 11.21
N ILE A 147 3.18 -6.09 11.29
CA ILE A 147 4.45 -5.56 10.76
C ILE A 147 5.63 -6.17 11.53
N ASP A 148 5.56 -6.16 12.86
CA ASP A 148 6.61 -6.68 13.73
C ASP A 148 6.81 -8.19 13.54
N GLU A 149 5.73 -8.97 13.55
CA GLU A 149 5.76 -10.42 13.31
C GLU A 149 6.40 -10.76 11.97
N PHE A 150 5.95 -10.11 10.89
CA PHE A 150 6.53 -10.31 9.56
C PHE A 150 8.01 -9.94 9.56
N HIS A 151 8.37 -8.80 10.17
CA HIS A 151 9.74 -8.34 10.23
C HIS A 151 10.61 -9.29 11.02
N GLN A 152 10.17 -9.85 12.15
CA GLN A 152 10.97 -10.79 12.96
C GLN A 152 11.13 -12.16 12.28
N LYS A 153 10.07 -12.66 11.62
CA LYS A 153 10.05 -13.98 10.99
C LYS A 153 11.06 -14.11 9.84
N ILE A 154 11.28 -13.05 9.08
CA ILE A 154 12.16 -13.08 7.90
C ILE A 154 13.62 -12.81 8.29
N SER A 155 14.55 -13.56 7.70
CA SER A 155 15.97 -13.28 7.83
C SER A 155 16.37 -12.03 7.03
N ASP A 156 17.59 -11.56 7.25
CA ASP A 156 18.18 -10.45 6.49
C ASP A 156 18.25 -10.73 5.00
N ASP A 157 18.70 -11.93 4.62
CA ASP A 157 18.71 -12.38 3.23
C ASP A 157 17.30 -12.59 2.70
N GLY A 158 16.41 -13.19 3.49
CA GLY A 158 15.01 -13.41 3.12
C GLY A 158 14.30 -12.11 2.78
N PHE A 159 14.54 -11.04 3.55
CA PHE A 159 14.02 -9.71 3.25
C PHE A 159 14.49 -9.19 1.88
N ILE A 160 15.78 -9.36 1.57
CA ILE A 160 16.34 -8.96 0.26
C ILE A 160 15.75 -9.81 -0.87
N GLN A 161 15.55 -11.11 -0.66
CA GLN A 161 14.95 -11.99 -1.66
C GLN A 161 13.50 -11.63 -1.94
N ILE A 162 12.71 -11.28 -0.93
CA ILE A 162 11.34 -10.78 -1.12
C ILE A 162 11.36 -9.51 -1.97
N GLN A 163 12.25 -8.55 -1.67
CA GLN A 163 12.37 -7.31 -2.45
C GLN A 163 12.72 -7.57 -3.93
N LYS A 164 13.67 -8.48 -4.18
CA LYS A 164 14.03 -8.90 -5.54
C LYS A 164 12.87 -9.56 -6.25
N ALA A 165 12.19 -10.50 -5.59
CA ALA A 165 11.04 -11.20 -6.15
C ALA A 165 9.89 -10.26 -6.49
N ILE A 166 9.61 -9.28 -5.63
CA ILE A 166 8.62 -8.22 -5.90
C ILE A 166 8.99 -7.43 -7.16
N ARG A 167 10.26 -7.02 -7.29
CA ARG A 167 10.72 -6.26 -8.46
C ARG A 167 10.63 -7.10 -9.74
N SER A 168 11.06 -8.36 -9.71
CA SER A 168 10.95 -9.28 -10.85
C SER A 168 9.50 -9.49 -11.26
N LEU A 169 8.61 -9.73 -10.29
CA LEU A 169 7.17 -9.88 -10.53
C LEU A 169 6.59 -8.62 -11.19
N TYR A 170 7.01 -7.43 -10.73
CA TYR A 170 6.60 -6.19 -11.35
C TYR A 170 7.05 -6.10 -12.82
N GLU A 171 8.32 -6.36 -13.10
CA GLU A 171 8.88 -6.27 -14.46
C GLU A 171 8.27 -7.30 -15.42
N GLU A 172 8.04 -8.52 -14.95
CA GLU A 172 7.60 -9.64 -15.79
C GLU A 172 6.10 -9.64 -16.05
N LYS A 173 5.29 -9.26 -15.06
CA LYS A 173 3.83 -9.41 -15.13
C LYS A 173 3.04 -8.10 -15.06
N ILE A 174 3.51 -7.10 -14.32
CA ILE A 174 2.66 -5.97 -13.93
C ILE A 174 2.95 -4.70 -14.71
N CYS A 175 4.22 -4.40 -15.00
CA CYS A 175 4.59 -3.24 -15.79
C CYS A 175 3.92 -3.32 -17.18
N PRO A 176 3.70 -2.20 -17.89
CA PRO A 176 2.93 -2.22 -19.13
C PRO A 176 3.39 -3.29 -20.13
N SER A 177 4.70 -3.40 -20.37
CA SER A 177 5.26 -4.42 -21.27
C SER A 177 5.04 -5.86 -20.77
N GLY A 178 5.25 -6.11 -19.47
CA GLY A 178 5.02 -7.42 -18.86
C GLY A 178 3.54 -7.82 -18.88
N TYR A 179 2.65 -6.87 -18.60
CA TYR A 179 1.20 -7.06 -18.64
C TYR A 179 0.74 -7.42 -20.06
N TYR A 180 1.15 -6.66 -21.07
CA TYR A 180 0.80 -6.95 -22.46
C TYR A 180 1.28 -8.33 -22.89
N LYS A 181 2.51 -8.71 -22.54
CA LYS A 181 3.04 -10.05 -22.83
C LYS A 181 2.20 -11.15 -22.17
N THR A 182 1.84 -10.97 -20.91
CA THR A 182 1.03 -11.94 -20.15
C THR A 182 -0.38 -12.07 -20.72
N LEU A 183 -1.02 -10.94 -21.02
CA LEU A 183 -2.36 -10.90 -21.62
C LEU A 183 -2.38 -11.59 -22.99
N LEU A 184 -1.41 -11.30 -23.87
CA LEU A 184 -1.32 -11.93 -25.19
C LEU A 184 -1.15 -13.45 -25.09
N ASN A 185 -0.39 -13.94 -24.11
CA ASN A 185 -0.22 -15.37 -23.88
C ASN A 185 -1.53 -16.02 -23.43
N GLN A 186 -2.29 -15.39 -22.53
CA GLN A 186 -3.60 -15.88 -22.10
C GLN A 186 -4.61 -15.94 -23.25
N ILE A 187 -4.68 -14.89 -24.07
CA ILE A 187 -5.58 -14.86 -25.23
C ILE A 187 -5.25 -16.00 -26.21
N LYS A 188 -3.96 -16.27 -26.47
CA LYS A 188 -3.56 -17.39 -27.34
C LYS A 188 -3.99 -18.75 -26.80
N LEU A 189 -3.92 -18.95 -25.48
CA LEU A 189 -4.32 -20.20 -24.83
C LEU A 189 -5.84 -20.44 -24.89
N THR A 190 -6.65 -19.39 -24.92
CA THR A 190 -8.13 -19.51 -24.99
C THR A 190 -8.64 -19.71 -26.43
N LEU A 191 -7.82 -19.42 -27.44
CA LEU A 191 -8.17 -19.55 -28.86
C LEU A 191 -7.81 -20.93 -29.45
N HIS A 192 -7.18 -21.80 -28.67
CA HIS A 192 -6.83 -23.18 -29.00
C HIS A 192 -7.55 -24.14 -28.06
#